data_AF-A0A183SRU0-F1
#
_entry.id   AF-A0A183SRU0-F1
#
_cell.length_a   1.000
_cell.length_b   1.000
_cell.length_c   1.000
_cell.angle_alpha   90.00
_cell.angle_beta   90.00
_cell.angle_gamma   90.00
#
_symmetry.space_group_name_H-M   'P 1'
#
loop_
_entity.id
_entity.type
_entity.pdbx_description
1 polymer ?
#
loop_
_entity_poly.entity_id
_entity_poly.type
_entity_poly.pdbx_seq_one_letter_code
_entity_poly.pdbx_strand_id
1 'polypeptide(L)'
;MKERRCGAAAAALPDGRLFVFGGGRKGSENSVEYCRLTNWSKSRGPGASSFWREALPMTWCNQWRRYEHAAVAFRNRIFVAGGWPDEQELQIFCPPAYEKLEASGQWTRLMLPQHQMNRLRSGLSLLVHRNRLFALGGDGM
;
A
#
# COMPACT_ATOMS: atom_id res chain seq x y z
N MET A 1 -2.55 5.02 -12.46
CA MET A 1 -3.55 5.09 -11.40
C MET A 1 -4.74 5.84 -11.95
N LYS A 2 -5.94 5.47 -11.50
CA LYS A 2 -7.19 6.12 -11.84
C LYS A 2 -7.35 7.44 -11.08
N GLU A 3 -6.89 7.47 -9.83
CA GLU A 3 -7.04 8.64 -8.96
C GLU A 3 -5.75 9.43 -8.77
N ARG A 4 -5.85 10.76 -8.78
CA ARG A 4 -4.74 11.64 -8.39
C ARG A 4 -4.57 11.61 -6.88
N ARG A 5 -3.35 11.41 -6.40
CA ARG A 5 -3.01 11.33 -4.97
C ARG A 5 -1.60 11.86 -4.71
N CYS A 6 -1.34 12.38 -3.51
CA CYS A 6 0.01 12.66 -3.02
C CYS A 6 0.25 11.95 -1.68
N GLY A 7 1.51 11.67 -1.36
CA GLY A 7 1.86 10.92 -0.15
C GLY A 7 1.32 9.48 -0.13
N ALA A 8 1.10 8.86 -1.30
CA ALA A 8 0.73 7.46 -1.37
C ALA A 8 1.95 6.57 -1.09
N ALA A 9 1.71 5.42 -0.45
CA ALA A 9 2.73 4.39 -0.34
C ALA A 9 2.72 3.50 -1.59
N ALA A 10 3.85 2.91 -1.95
CA ALA A 10 3.91 1.95 -3.04
C ALA A 10 4.82 0.78 -2.70
N ALA A 11 4.47 -0.41 -3.21
CA ALA A 11 5.31 -1.60 -3.10
C ALA A 11 5.18 -2.46 -4.36
N ALA A 12 6.29 -3.05 -4.78
CA ALA A 12 6.35 -3.97 -5.91
C ALA A 12 6.62 -5.40 -5.43
N LEU A 13 5.90 -6.36 -5.99
CA LEU A 13 6.14 -7.79 -5.79
C LEU A 13 7.11 -8.31 -6.87
N PRO A 14 7.86 -9.40 -6.58
CA PRO A 14 8.74 -10.03 -7.56
C PRO A 14 8.05 -10.52 -8.84
N ASP A 15 6.74 -10.76 -8.80
CA ASP A 15 5.94 -11.16 -9.96
C ASP A 15 5.60 -10.02 -10.93
N GLY A 16 6.16 -8.83 -10.68
CA GLY A 16 6.01 -7.63 -11.50
C GLY A 16 4.76 -6.80 -11.18
N ARG A 17 4.00 -7.15 -10.14
CA ARG A 17 2.87 -6.32 -9.70
C ARG A 17 3.33 -5.14 -8.86
N LEU A 18 2.76 -3.98 -9.15
CA LEU A 18 2.96 -2.74 -8.41
C LEU A 18 1.65 -2.36 -7.73
N PHE A 19 1.71 -2.10 -6.43
CA PHE A 19 0.59 -1.66 -5.61
C PHE A 19 0.83 -0.24 -5.12
N VAL A 20 -0.24 0.56 -5.09
CA VAL A 20 -0.26 1.93 -4.60
C VAL A 20 -1.38 2.03 -3.56
N PHE A 21 -1.05 2.53 -2.37
CA PHE A 21 -1.92 2.54 -1.19
C PHE A 21 -2.19 3.96 -0.73
N GLY A 22 -3.46 4.29 -0.54
CA GLY A 22 -3.93 5.55 0.02
C GLY A 22 -3.38 6.76 -0.72
N GLY A 23 -3.00 7.80 0.00
CA GLY A 23 -2.58 9.10 -0.54
C GLY A 23 -3.74 10.10 -0.57
N GLY A 24 -3.42 11.37 -0.34
CA GLY A 24 -4.41 12.43 -0.16
C GLY A 24 -4.59 13.28 -1.40
N ARG A 25 -5.74 13.15 -2.08
CA ARG A 25 -6.43 14.20 -2.84
C ARG A 25 -7.83 13.64 -3.12
N LYS A 26 -8.84 14.23 -2.46
CA LYS A 26 -10.29 13.93 -2.49
C LYS A 26 -10.68 12.58 -3.15
N GLY A 27 -11.09 11.60 -2.36
CA GLY A 27 -11.78 10.37 -2.81
C GLY A 27 -10.89 9.14 -2.96
N SER A 28 -9.58 9.25 -2.77
CA SER A 28 -8.61 8.15 -2.94
C SER A 28 -7.94 7.70 -1.63
N GLU A 29 -8.38 8.24 -0.50
CA GLU A 29 -7.64 8.22 0.76
C GLU A 29 -7.39 6.81 1.31
N ASN A 30 -8.32 5.88 1.16
CA ASN A 30 -8.13 4.47 1.57
C ASN A 30 -8.02 3.49 0.39
N SER A 31 -8.00 4.02 -0.84
CA SER A 31 -8.00 3.21 -2.05
C SER A 31 -6.69 2.46 -2.25
N VAL A 32 -6.78 1.26 -2.82
CA VAL A 32 -5.63 0.47 -3.22
C VAL A 32 -5.76 0.20 -4.71
N GLU A 33 -4.78 0.67 -5.47
CA GLU A 33 -4.71 0.42 -6.90
C GLU A 33 -3.48 -0.43 -7.22
N TYR A 34 -3.58 -1.31 -8.19
CA TYR A 34 -2.45 -2.11 -8.63
C TYR A 34 -2.46 -2.38 -10.13
N CYS A 35 -1.29 -2.68 -10.66
CA CYS A 35 -1.10 -3.10 -12.04
C CYS A 35 -0.02 -4.19 -12.10
N ARG A 36 0.14 -4.82 -13.26
CA ARG A 36 1.25 -5.73 -13.55
C ARG A 36 2.13 -5.12 -14.64
N LEU A 37 3.41 -4.92 -14.33
CA LEU A 37 4.38 -4.23 -15.19
C LEU A 37 4.91 -5.09 -16.36
N THR A 38 4.27 -6.22 -16.66
CA THR A 38 4.63 -7.06 -17.81
C THR A 38 4.31 -6.33 -19.11
N ASN A 39 5.28 -6.22 -20.02
CA ASN A 39 5.11 -5.60 -21.34
C ASN A 39 4.57 -4.15 -21.29
N TRP A 40 4.95 -3.36 -20.28
CA TRP A 40 4.51 -1.97 -20.13
C TRP A 40 4.75 -1.09 -21.37
N SER A 41 5.75 -1.44 -22.19
CA SER A 41 6.04 -0.80 -23.48
C SER A 41 4.99 -1.09 -24.55
N LYS A 42 4.34 -2.26 -24.49
CA LYS A 42 3.28 -2.69 -25.42
C LYS A 42 1.89 -2.20 -25.04
N SER A 43 1.69 -1.73 -23.81
CA SER A 43 0.40 -1.22 -23.32
C SER A 43 0.11 0.25 -23.67
N ARG A 44 0.88 0.89 -24.56
CA ARG A 44 0.66 2.27 -25.06
C ARG A 44 -0.42 2.32 -26.16
N GLY A 45 -1.60 1.75 -25.90
CA GLY A 45 -2.75 1.78 -26.80
C GLY A 45 -3.98 2.44 -26.17
N PRO A 46 -5.02 2.78 -26.96
CA PRO A 46 -6.30 3.32 -26.50
C PRO A 46 -7.10 2.23 -25.75
N GLY A 47 -6.65 1.93 -24.53
CA GLY A 47 -7.18 0.89 -23.63
C GLY A 47 -6.55 0.93 -22.24
N ALA A 48 -5.73 1.95 -21.94
CA ALA A 48 -5.02 2.13 -20.68
C ALA A 48 -5.92 2.22 -19.43
N SER A 49 -7.25 2.34 -19.60
CA SER A 49 -8.23 2.30 -18.51
C SER A 49 -8.33 0.94 -17.82
N SER A 50 -7.92 -0.16 -18.46
CA SER A 50 -7.91 -1.51 -17.86
C SER A 50 -6.59 -1.88 -17.18
N PHE A 51 -5.55 -1.04 -17.29
CA PHE A 51 -4.22 -1.35 -16.77
C PHE A 51 -4.15 -1.29 -15.25
N TRP A 52 -4.83 -0.31 -14.64
CA TRP A 52 -4.95 -0.18 -13.19
C TRP A 52 -6.23 -0.84 -12.70
N ARG A 53 -6.08 -1.74 -11.74
CA ARG A 53 -7.16 -2.47 -11.07
C ARG A 53 -7.29 -2.00 -9.63
N GLU A 54 -8.50 -2.08 -9.12
CA GLU A 54 -8.78 -1.81 -7.71
C GLU A 54 -8.61 -3.08 -6.89
N ALA A 55 -7.98 -2.94 -5.73
CA ALA A 55 -7.92 -3.96 -4.70
C ALA A 55 -8.84 -3.57 -3.54
N LEU A 56 -9.00 -4.47 -2.57
CA LEU A 56 -9.77 -4.21 -1.37
C LEU A 56 -9.21 -2.96 -0.67
N PRO A 57 -10.02 -1.91 -0.43
CA PRO A 57 -9.55 -0.69 0.21
C PRO A 57 -9.11 -1.01 1.65
N MET A 58 -8.30 -0.12 2.22
CA MET A 58 -7.92 -0.20 3.62
C MET A 58 -9.17 -0.07 4.51
N THR A 59 -9.63 -1.19 5.08
CA THR A 59 -10.97 -1.34 5.70
C THR A 59 -11.13 -0.69 7.08
N TRP A 60 -10.02 -0.39 7.73
CA TRP A 60 -9.96 0.17 9.09
C TRP A 60 -9.92 1.72 9.07
N CYS A 61 -10.01 2.32 7.87
CA CYS A 61 -9.94 3.76 7.64
C CYS A 61 -11.28 4.25 7.09
N ASN A 62 -12.18 4.62 7.98
CA ASN A 62 -13.41 5.34 7.66
C ASN A 62 -13.22 6.87 7.70
N GLN A 63 -12.01 7.35 8.00
CA GLN A 63 -11.70 8.78 8.11
C GLN A 63 -11.00 9.34 6.89
N TRP A 64 -11.20 10.64 6.72
CA TRP A 64 -10.68 11.45 5.63
C TRP A 64 -9.17 11.65 5.81
N ARG A 65 -8.41 11.17 4.82
CA ARG A 65 -6.97 11.40 4.54
C ARG A 65 -6.03 10.41 5.23
N ARG A 66 -5.47 9.51 4.42
CA ARG A 66 -4.32 8.68 4.75
C ARG A 66 -3.21 8.99 3.78
N TYR A 67 -2.13 9.57 4.26
CA TYR A 67 -0.98 9.89 3.44
C TYR A 67 0.30 9.71 4.25
N GLU A 68 1.42 9.66 3.54
CA GLU A 68 2.77 9.51 4.12
C GLU A 68 2.97 8.20 4.89
N HIS A 69 2.24 7.16 4.46
CA HIS A 69 2.49 5.79 4.89
C HIS A 69 3.70 5.25 4.13
N ALA A 70 4.30 4.20 4.66
CA ALA A 70 5.32 3.43 3.96
C ALA A 70 4.81 2.02 3.66
N ALA A 71 5.18 1.48 2.51
CA ALA A 71 4.83 0.12 2.10
C ALA A 71 6.08 -0.64 1.66
N VAL A 72 6.17 -1.93 2.01
CA VAL A 72 7.24 -2.81 1.53
C VAL A 72 6.75 -4.22 1.30
N ALA A 73 7.22 -4.85 0.22
CA ALA A 73 6.96 -6.26 -0.03
C ALA A 73 7.86 -7.13 0.87
N PHE A 74 7.26 -8.09 1.58
CA PHE A 74 7.99 -9.06 2.38
C PHE A 74 7.22 -10.38 2.44
N ARG A 75 7.89 -11.50 2.11
CA ARG A 75 7.32 -12.86 2.13
C ARG A 75 5.98 -12.97 1.37
N ASN A 76 5.94 -12.42 0.15
CA ASN A 76 4.77 -12.39 -0.73
C ASN A 76 3.53 -11.67 -0.16
N ARG A 77 3.74 -10.83 0.86
CA ARG A 77 2.75 -9.92 1.43
C ARG A 77 3.29 -8.51 1.34
N ILE A 78 2.42 -7.52 1.54
CA ILE A 78 2.83 -6.12 1.58
C ILE A 78 2.55 -5.60 2.98
N PHE A 79 3.60 -5.10 3.62
CA PHE A 79 3.50 -4.46 4.93
C PHE A 79 3.28 -2.98 4.69
N VAL A 80 2.27 -2.40 5.33
CA VAL A 80 1.96 -0.96 5.29
C VAL A 80 2.02 -0.43 6.71
N ALA A 81 2.79 0.63 6.93
CA ALA A 81 3.01 1.17 8.27
C ALA A 81 2.94 2.69 8.33
N GLY A 82 2.49 3.18 9.49
CA GLY A 82 2.52 4.57 9.88
C GLY A 82 1.65 5.48 9.02
N GLY A 83 2.05 6.75 9.01
CA GLY A 83 1.39 7.84 8.32
C GLY A 83 0.10 8.31 9.01
N TRP A 84 -0.36 9.47 8.57
CA TRP A 84 -1.40 10.21 9.27
C TRP A 84 -2.80 9.66 8.90
N PRO A 85 -3.78 9.55 9.83
CA PRO A 85 -3.69 9.91 11.25
C PRO A 85 -3.17 8.80 12.19
N ASP A 86 -3.16 7.53 11.81
CA ASP A 86 -2.74 6.42 12.70
C ASP A 86 -1.27 6.06 12.51
N GLU A 87 -0.42 6.93 13.01
CA GLU A 87 1.01 6.92 12.75
C GLU A 87 1.78 5.79 13.43
N GLN A 88 1.13 4.95 14.26
CA GLN A 88 1.75 3.77 14.89
C GLN A 88 1.39 2.44 14.22
N GLU A 89 0.42 2.45 13.31
CA GLU A 89 -0.19 1.22 12.84
C GLU A 89 0.73 0.43 11.90
N LEU A 90 0.69 -0.90 11.99
CA LEU A 90 1.31 -1.83 11.06
C LEU A 90 0.28 -2.82 10.56
N GLN A 91 0.26 -3.03 9.25
CA GLN A 91 -0.68 -3.92 8.60
C GLN A 91 -0.09 -4.76 7.51
N ILE A 92 -0.79 -5.84 7.23
CA ILE A 92 -0.38 -6.82 6.24
C ILE A 92 -1.48 -6.94 5.20
N PHE A 93 -1.16 -6.53 3.98
CA PHE A 93 -1.97 -6.79 2.81
C PHE A 93 -1.53 -8.10 2.16
N CYS A 94 -2.51 -8.96 1.91
CA CYS A 94 -2.39 -10.19 1.13
C CYS A 94 -2.92 -9.90 -0.27
N PRO A 95 -2.03 -9.71 -1.27
CA PRO A 95 -2.45 -9.36 -2.62
C PRO A 95 -3.35 -10.44 -3.24
N PRO A 96 -4.35 -10.06 -4.06
CA PRO A 96 -5.18 -11.03 -4.77
C PRO A 96 -4.34 -11.86 -5.76
N ALA A 97 -4.84 -13.00 -6.23
CA ALA A 97 -4.26 -13.61 -7.43
C ALA A 97 -4.56 -12.70 -8.65
N TYR A 98 -3.56 -12.43 -9.51
CA TYR A 98 -3.77 -11.50 -10.62
C TYR A 98 -4.75 -12.06 -11.66
N GLU A 99 -4.70 -13.38 -11.88
CA GLU A 99 -5.48 -14.11 -12.87
C GLU A 99 -6.97 -14.19 -12.50
N LYS A 100 -7.32 -13.97 -11.23
CA LYS A 100 -8.70 -13.99 -10.74
C LYS A 100 -9.26 -12.57 -10.72
N LEU A 101 -10.18 -12.27 -11.65
CA LEU A 101 -10.69 -10.91 -11.80
C LEU A 101 -11.43 -10.41 -10.55
N GLU A 102 -12.18 -11.30 -9.90
CA GLU A 102 -13.01 -11.03 -8.72
C GLU A 102 -12.23 -11.00 -7.40
N ALA A 103 -10.95 -11.36 -7.39
CA ALA A 103 -10.15 -11.34 -6.17
C ALA A 103 -9.66 -9.92 -5.88
N SER A 104 -10.02 -9.37 -4.72
CA SER A 104 -9.65 -8.03 -4.28
C SER A 104 -8.48 -8.00 -3.28
N GLY A 105 -8.09 -9.14 -2.71
CA GLY A 105 -7.05 -9.25 -1.68
C GLY A 105 -7.64 -9.16 -0.28
N GLN A 106 -6.78 -9.30 0.73
CA GLN A 106 -7.22 -9.34 2.12
C GLN A 106 -6.30 -8.50 3.01
N TRP A 107 -6.89 -7.82 3.99
CA TRP A 107 -6.18 -7.06 5.00
C TRP A 107 -6.13 -7.83 6.32
N THR A 108 -4.99 -7.77 7.00
CA THR A 108 -4.83 -8.20 8.38
C THR A 108 -4.28 -7.04 9.20
N ARG A 109 -5.08 -6.60 10.18
CA ARG A 109 -4.73 -5.54 11.12
C ARG A 109 -4.03 -6.12 12.35
N LEU A 110 -2.87 -5.57 12.70
CA LEU A 110 -2.15 -5.96 13.91
C LEU A 110 -2.56 -5.02 15.05
N MET A 111 -3.46 -5.49 15.92
CA MET A 111 -4.05 -4.66 16.99
C MET A 111 -3.30 -4.73 18.32
N LEU A 112 -2.42 -5.71 18.50
CA LEU A 112 -1.70 -5.87 19.77
C LEU A 112 -0.58 -4.83 19.86
N PRO A 113 -0.40 -4.14 21.01
CA PRO A 113 0.60 -3.08 21.17
C PRO A 113 2.02 -3.50 20.76
N GLN A 114 2.42 -4.75 21.04
CA GLN A 114 3.74 -5.27 20.68
C GLN A 114 3.95 -5.45 19.16
N HIS A 115 2.89 -5.37 18.36
CA HIS A 115 2.96 -5.45 16.91
C HIS A 115 2.87 -4.08 16.22
N GLN A 116 2.63 -3.01 16.99
CA GLN A 116 2.61 -1.64 16.50
C GLN A 116 4.00 -1.01 16.58
N MET A 117 4.18 0.11 15.88
CA MET A 117 5.38 0.90 16.07
C MET A 117 5.37 1.51 17.46
N ASN A 118 6.53 1.55 18.11
CA ASN A 118 6.69 2.13 19.45
C ASN A 118 6.63 3.67 19.48
N ARG A 119 6.55 4.30 18.31
CA ARG A 119 6.48 5.75 18.12
C ARG A 119 5.56 6.05 16.95
N LEU A 120 4.89 7.19 17.02
CA LEU A 120 4.18 7.79 15.89
C LEU A 120 5.21 8.14 14.81
N ARG A 121 4.95 7.70 13.57
CA ARG A 121 5.77 7.98 12.40
C ARG A 121 4.90 8.20 11.17
N SER A 122 5.02 9.37 10.57
CA SER A 122 4.58 9.73 9.23
C SER A 122 5.80 10.06 8.36
N GLY A 123 5.73 9.83 7.06
CA GLY A 123 6.83 10.13 6.13
C GLY A 123 8.04 9.21 6.28
N LEU A 124 7.85 8.07 6.95
CA LEU A 124 8.88 7.06 7.17
C LEU A 124 9.24 6.28 5.89
N SER A 125 10.28 5.46 5.98
CA SER A 125 10.61 4.43 4.98
C SER A 125 10.64 3.05 5.62
N LEU A 126 10.12 2.05 4.90
CA LEU A 126 10.26 0.64 5.28
C LEU A 126 11.33 -0.05 4.42
N LEU A 127 12.17 -0.86 5.05
CA LEU A 127 13.22 -1.62 4.38
C LEU A 127 13.19 -3.08 4.83
N VAL A 128 13.32 -4.00 3.87
CA VAL A 128 13.58 -5.42 4.16
C VAL A 128 15.05 -5.70 3.93
N HIS A 129 15.73 -6.23 4.93
CA HIS A 129 17.12 -6.67 4.82
C HIS A 129 17.35 -7.90 5.70
N ARG A 130 18.02 -8.92 5.16
CA ARG A 130 18.32 -10.19 5.86
C ARG A 130 17.10 -10.77 6.60
N ASN A 131 15.98 -10.87 5.90
CA ASN A 131 14.73 -11.45 6.41
C ASN A 131 14.12 -10.71 7.64
N ARG A 132 14.40 -9.40 7.75
CA ARG A 132 13.84 -8.51 8.78
C ARG A 132 13.28 -7.26 8.11
N LEU A 133 12.25 -6.70 8.73
CA LEU A 133 11.63 -5.44 8.33
C LEU A 133 12.06 -4.34 9.30
N PHE A 134 12.46 -3.20 8.75
CA PHE A 134 12.91 -2.03 9.48
C PHE A 134 12.06 -0.82 9.11
N ALA A 135 11.73 0.00 10.11
CA ALA A 135 11.12 1.31 9.93
C ALA A 135 12.18 2.39 10.23
N LEU A 136 12.42 3.28 9.26
CA LEU A 136 13.50 4.26 9.30
C LEU A 136 12.92 5.68 9.13
N GLY A 137 13.38 6.61 9.96
CA GLY A 137 12.98 8.01 9.89
C GLY A 137 11.48 8.24 10.16
N GLY A 138 10.96 9.29 9.54
CA GLY A 138 9.62 9.81 9.78
C GLY A 138 9.53 10.69 11.03
N ASP A 139 8.49 11.50 11.07
CA ASP A 139 8.16 12.39 12.19
C ASP A 139 6.86 11.96 12.84
N GLY A 140 6.72 12.21 14.14
CA GLY A 140 5.51 11.93 14.89
C GLY A 140 4.83 13.23 15.29
N MET A 141 3.56 13.44 14.93
CA MET A 141 2.78 14.58 15.45
C MET A 141 2.15 14.31 16.81
#